data_AF-A0A0D5Z681-F1
#
_entry.id   AF-A0A0D5Z681-F1
#
_cell.length_a   1.000
_cell.length_b   1.000
_cell.length_c   1.000
_cell.angle_alpha   90.00
_cell.angle_beta   90.00
_cell.angle_gamma   90.00
#
_symmetry.space_group_name_H-M   'P 1'
#
loop_
_entity.id
_entity.type
_entity.pdbx_description
1 polymer ?
#
loop_
_entity_poly.entity_id
_entity_poly.type
_entity_poly.pdbx_seq_one_letter_code
_entity_poly.pdbx_strand_id
1 'polypeptide(L)' 'MMDTYSMNEGATATGVVTGKPIALGGSLGRREATGRGVFVVGSEAARNLGIDVKGARIVVQGFGNVGSVAAKLFQDAGAK' A
#
# COMPACT_ATOMS: atom_id res chain seq x y z
N MET A 1 -15.80 16.22 -3.83
CA MET A 1 -16.61 15.04 -3.48
C MET A 1 -17.07 15.08 -2.03
N MET A 2 -16.19 14.88 -1.03
CA MET A 2 -16.60 14.86 0.39
C MET A 2 -17.25 16.18 0.85
N ASP A 3 -16.66 17.32 0.47
CA ASP A 3 -17.18 18.65 0.77
C ASP A 3 -18.61 18.85 0.22
N THR A 4 -18.79 18.70 -1.09
CA THR A 4 -20.09 18.80 -1.76
C THR A 4 -21.16 17.91 -1.15
N TYR A 5 -20.82 16.65 -0.83
CA TYR A 5 -21.75 15.73 -0.18
C TYR A 5 -22.13 16.20 1.22
N SER A 6 -21.14 16.61 2.02
CA SER A 6 -21.36 17.08 3.40
C SER A 6 -22.23 18.35 3.44
N MET A 7 -22.03 19.26 2.49
CA MET A 7 -22.84 20.46 2.36
C MET A 7 -24.30 20.14 2.01
N ASN A 8 -24.54 19.14 1.16
CA ASN A 8 -25.89 18.73 0.79
C ASN A 8 -26.62 17.98 1.93
N GLU A 9 -25.89 17.20 2.74
CA GLU A 9 -26.44 16.49 3.90
C GLU A 9 -26.65 17.40 5.13
N GLY A 10 -26.02 18.57 5.16
CA GLY A 10 -26.04 19.47 6.34
C GLY A 10 -25.20 18.98 7.52
N ALA A 11 -24.35 17.97 7.31
CA ALA A 11 -23.44 17.43 8.33
C ALA A 11 -22.12 16.95 7.69
N THR A 12 -21.02 17.04 8.44
CA THR A 12 -19.70 16.60 7.95
C THR A 12 -19.62 15.07 7.84
N ALA A 13 -19.72 14.55 6.62
CA ALA A 13 -19.71 13.11 6.33
C ALA A 13 -18.30 12.62 5.95
N THR A 14 -17.40 12.52 6.92
CA THR A 14 -16.00 12.12 6.68
C THR A 14 -15.85 10.70 6.11
N GLY A 15 -16.82 9.81 6.34
CA GLY A 15 -16.79 8.41 5.90
C GLY A 15 -17.25 8.16 4.45
N VAL A 16 -17.86 9.14 3.78
CA VAL A 16 -18.54 8.92 2.49
C VAL A 16 -17.59 8.52 1.34
N VAL A 17 -16.33 8.98 1.40
CA VAL A 17 -15.29 8.64 0.41
C VAL A 17 -13.94 8.36 1.08
N THR A 18 -13.12 7.53 0.46
CA THR A 18 -11.75 7.22 0.92
C THR A 18 -10.69 7.90 0.03
N GLY A 19 -9.43 7.85 0.43
CA GLY A 19 -8.34 8.51 -0.31
C GLY A 19 -8.29 10.03 -0.16
N LYS A 20 -8.97 10.58 0.85
CA LYS A 20 -8.96 12.00 1.18
C LYS A 20 -7.57 12.47 1.63
N PRO A 21 -7.26 13.78 1.52
CA PRO A 21 -6.10 14.36 2.21
C PRO A 21 -6.17 14.10 3.72
N ILE A 22 -5.01 14.01 4.40
CA ILE A 22 -4.94 13.77 5.85
C ILE A 22 -5.74 14.83 6.63
N ALA A 23 -5.63 16.10 6.23
CA ALA A 23 -6.37 17.21 6.84
C ALA A 23 -7.91 17.04 6.78
N LEU A 24 -8.43 16.17 5.92
CA LEU A 24 -9.86 15.90 5.75
C LEU A 24 -10.25 14.48 6.16
N GLY A 25 -9.49 13.85 7.07
CA GLY A 25 -9.75 12.48 7.53
C GLY A 25 -9.28 11.41 6.55
N GLY A 26 -8.20 11.70 5.81
CA GLY A 26 -7.42 10.72 5.06
C GLY A 26 -6.60 9.81 5.97
N SER A 27 -6.20 8.64 5.47
CA SER A 27 -5.37 7.70 6.22
C SER A 27 -3.88 7.83 5.87
N LEU A 28 -3.02 7.78 6.89
CA LEU A 28 -1.57 7.67 6.72
C LEU A 28 -1.18 6.33 6.08
N GLY A 29 -0.04 6.29 5.40
CA GLY A 29 0.45 5.08 4.75
C GLY A 29 -0.33 4.65 3.50
N ARG A 30 -1.33 5.44 3.07
CA ARG A 30 -2.17 5.14 1.89
C ARG A 30 -1.35 4.93 0.62
N ARG A 31 -0.27 5.70 0.44
CA ARG A 31 0.60 5.64 -0.74
C ARG A 31 1.35 4.31 -0.81
N GLU A 32 1.83 3.84 0.34
CA GLU A 32 2.65 2.64 0.47
C GLU A 32 1.82 1.35 0.60
N ALA A 33 0.55 1.46 0.99
CA ALA A 33 -0.29 0.33 1.40
C ALA A 33 -0.28 -0.85 0.41
N THR A 34 -0.49 -0.59 -0.87
CA THR A 34 -0.56 -1.67 -1.87
C THR A 34 0.79 -2.36 -2.09
N GLY A 35 1.89 -1.60 -2.18
CA GLY A 35 3.23 -2.19 -2.32
C GLY A 35 3.65 -2.98 -1.09
N ARG A 36 3.30 -2.49 0.11
CA ARG A 36 3.49 -3.23 1.36
C ARG A 36 2.66 -4.52 1.41
N GLY A 37 1.43 -4.49 0.89
CA GLY A 37 0.60 -5.69 0.77
C GLY A 37 1.26 -6.77 -0.09
N VAL A 38 1.86 -6.40 -1.23
CA VAL A 38 2.62 -7.32 -2.09
C VAL A 38 3.77 -7.95 -1.32
N PHE A 39 4.53 -7.15 -0.56
CA PHE A 39 5.62 -7.65 0.26
C PHE A 39 5.15 -8.63 1.34
N VAL A 40 4.07 -8.30 2.07
CA VAL A 40 3.52 -9.15 3.14
C VAL A 40 3.05 -10.50 2.59
N VAL A 41 2.21 -10.48 1.55
CA VAL A 41 1.68 -11.72 0.96
C VAL A 41 2.77 -12.54 0.29
N GLY A 42 3.69 -11.88 -0.44
CA GLY A 42 4.81 -12.56 -1.08
C GLY A 42 5.77 -13.21 -0.09
N SER A 43 6.03 -12.56 1.05
CA SER A 43 6.87 -13.12 2.11
C SER A 43 6.22 -14.32 2.81
N GLU A 44 4.91 -14.28 3.05
CA GLU A 44 4.16 -15.45 3.56
C GLU A 44 4.16 -16.61 2.55
N ALA A 45 3.94 -16.32 1.27
CA ALA A 45 4.00 -17.34 0.23
C ALA A 45 5.39 -17.99 0.13
N ALA A 46 6.46 -17.19 0.18
CA ALA A 46 7.83 -17.69 0.19
C ALA A 46 8.10 -18.62 1.38
N ARG A 47 7.65 -18.23 2.58
CA ARG A 47 7.73 -19.05 3.80
C ARG A 47 7.04 -20.40 3.63
N ASN A 48 5.82 -20.41 3.12
CA ASN A 48 5.04 -21.64 2.91
C ASN A 48 5.68 -22.57 1.86
N LEU A 49 6.46 -22.01 0.93
CA LEU A 49 7.20 -22.76 -0.09
C LEU A 49 8.62 -23.13 0.33
N GLY A 50 9.06 -22.76 1.54
CA GLY A 50 10.43 -22.99 2.01
C GLY A 50 11.48 -22.14 1.28
N ILE A 51 11.09 -21.02 0.69
CA ILE A 51 11.98 -20.07 0.00
C ILE A 51 12.39 -18.99 1.00
N ASP A 52 13.70 -18.86 1.25
CA ASP A 52 14.22 -17.72 2.02
C ASP A 52 14.17 -16.45 1.15
N VAL A 53 13.48 -15.42 1.66
CA VAL A 53 13.42 -14.11 1.00
C VAL A 53 14.80 -13.47 0.94
N LYS A 54 15.66 -13.72 1.93
CA LYS A 54 17.03 -13.22 1.94
C LYS A 54 17.83 -13.87 0.81
N GLY A 55 18.32 -13.04 -0.11
CA GLY A 55 19.05 -13.49 -1.30
C GLY A 55 18.16 -14.00 -2.43
N ALA A 56 16.84 -14.05 -2.26
CA ALA A 56 15.90 -14.37 -3.35
C ALA A 56 15.97 -13.31 -4.45
N ARG A 57 15.73 -13.72 -5.70
CA ARG A 57 15.64 -12.79 -6.83
C ARG A 57 14.19 -12.36 -7.03
N ILE A 58 13.93 -11.06 -7.05
CA ILE A 58 12.59 -10.49 -7.23
C ILE A 58 12.53 -9.78 -8.57
N VAL A 59 11.58 -10.20 -9.42
CA VAL A 59 11.31 -9.53 -10.70
C VAL A 59 10.09 -8.62 -10.51
N VAL A 60 10.27 -7.33 -10.75
CA VAL A 60 9.20 -6.32 -10.63
C VAL A 60 8.86 -5.78 -12.01
N GLN A 61 7.62 -5.97 -12.44
CA GLN A 61 7.09 -5.38 -13.67
C GLN A 61 6.20 -4.18 -13.32
N GLY A 62 6.58 -3.01 -13.83
CA GLY A 62 5.97 -1.72 -13.48
C GLY A 62 6.57 -1.09 -12.22
N PHE A 63 7.06 0.14 -12.32
CA PHE A 63 7.81 0.82 -11.26
C PHE A 63 7.14 2.11 -10.76
N GLY A 64 5.80 2.12 -10.72
CA GLY A 64 5.01 3.18 -10.09
C GLY A 64 4.95 3.05 -8.57
N ASN A 65 3.94 3.67 -7.94
CA ASN A 65 3.76 3.66 -6.48
C ASN A 65 3.81 2.25 -5.87
N VAL A 66 3.20 1.26 -6.52
CA VAL A 66 3.13 -0.12 -5.99
C VAL A 66 4.47 -0.83 -6.14
N GLY A 67 4.98 -0.92 -7.36
CA GLY A 67 6.20 -1.69 -7.67
C GLY A 67 7.43 -1.13 -6.96
N SER A 68 7.58 0.20 -6.89
CA SER A 68 8.72 0.82 -6.20
C SER A 68 8.71 0.55 -4.69
N VAL A 69 7.55 0.60 -4.03
CA VAL A 69 7.42 0.30 -2.60
C VAL A 69 7.64 -1.19 -2.34
N ALA A 70 7.09 -2.07 -3.16
CA ALA A 70 7.30 -3.52 -3.04
C ALA A 70 8.79 -3.87 -3.23
N ALA A 71 9.43 -3.36 -4.29
CA ALA A 71 10.85 -3.56 -4.57
C ALA A 71 11.71 -3.12 -3.39
N LYS A 72 11.46 -1.91 -2.85
CA LYS A 72 12.18 -1.41 -1.68
C LYS A 72 12.04 -2.34 -0.48
N LEU A 73 10.81 -2.78 -0.15
CA LEU A 73 10.59 -3.62 1.03
C LEU A 73 11.23 -5.00 0.89
N PHE A 74 11.21 -5.60 -0.30
CA PHE A 74 11.93 -6.84 -0.55
C PHE A 74 13.45 -6.66 -0.47
N GLN A 75 13.98 -5.55 -1.00
CA GLN A 75 15.39 -5.21 -0.87
C GLN A 75 15.79 -5.00 0.60
N ASP A 76 14.99 -4.27 1.39
CA ASP A 76 15.20 -4.05 2.82
C ASP A 76 15.19 -5.37 3.60
N ALA A 77 14.44 -6.38 3.12
CA ALA A 77 14.43 -7.75 3.66
C ALA A 77 15.60 -8.63 3.16
N GLY A 78 16.51 -8.08 2.36
CA GLY A 78 17.72 -8.74 1.88
C GLY A 78 17.55 -9.51 0.56
N ALA A 79 16.42 -9.36 -0.13
CA ALA A 79 16.26 -9.88 -1.50
C ALA A 79 17.05 -9.03 -2.52
N LYS A 80 17.19 -9.54 -3.75
CA LYS A 80 17.92 -8.92 -4.86
C LYS A 80 17.04 -8.70 -6.07
#